data_AF-A0A7W5YCA3-F1
#
_entry.id   AF-A0A7W5YCA3-F1
#
_cell.length_a   1.000
_cell.length_b   1.000
_cell.length_c   1.000
_cell.angle_alpha   90.00
_cell.angle_beta   90.00
_cell.angle_gamma   90.00
#
_symmetry.space_group_name_H-M   'P 1'
#
loop_
_entity.id
_entity.type
_entity.pdbx_description
1 polymer ?
#
loop_
_entity_poly.entity_id
_entity_poly.type
_entity_poly.pdbx_seq_one_letter_code
_entity_poly.pdbx_strand_id
1 'polypeptide(L)'
;MDSQMRDEPVNAPDRCGWCGKVIPPGTGVHGIASDSSVTHDGDAQHDGHRFLTSCGYAHLVALREHYRRRPFLDEELWAGKIARAFERHDVLTVEDLEGVTGLSREQIQRCVAWLETQLYRLR
;
A
#
# COMPACT_ATOMS: atom_id res chain seq x y z
N MET A 1 -16.92 39.11 12.15
CA MET A 1 -16.34 38.59 10.89
C MET A 1 -15.01 37.95 11.25
N ASP A 2 -15.06 36.83 11.98
CA ASP A 2 -13.87 36.08 12.35
C ASP A 2 -13.62 35.03 11.28
N SER A 3 -12.72 35.36 10.35
CA SER A 3 -12.23 34.41 9.37
C SER A 3 -11.29 33.45 10.10
N GLN A 4 -11.81 32.28 10.47
CA GLN A 4 -11.01 31.16 10.94
C GLN A 4 -10.09 30.71 9.79
N MET A 5 -8.85 31.19 9.83
CA MET A 5 -7.73 30.61 9.11
C MET A 5 -7.55 29.19 9.67
N ARG A 6 -8.03 28.19 8.92
CA ARG A 6 -7.73 26.80 9.22
C ARG A 6 -6.24 26.65 9.00
N ASP A 7 -5.48 26.49 10.09
CA ASP A 7 -4.12 25.96 10.01
C ASP A 7 -4.22 24.60 9.33
N GLU A 8 -3.85 24.54 8.04
CA GLU A 8 -3.58 23.28 7.39
C GLU A 8 -2.44 22.61 8.15
N PRO A 9 -2.55 21.32 8.51
CA PRO A 9 -1.46 20.63 9.19
C PRO A 9 -0.22 20.72 8.30
N VAL A 10 0.84 21.31 8.83
CA VAL A 10 2.15 21.32 8.18
C VAL A 10 2.61 19.86 8.09
N ASN A 11 2.41 19.25 6.92
CA ASN A 11 2.87 17.90 6.67
C ASN A 11 4.38 17.84 6.91
N ALA A 12 4.82 16.82 7.66
CA ALA A 12 6.23 16.56 7.86
C ALA A 12 6.94 16.51 6.48
N PRO A 13 8.17 17.04 6.37
CA PRO A 13 8.82 17.13 5.07
C PRO A 13 9.11 15.73 4.52
N ASP A 14 8.83 15.56 3.23
CA ASP A 14 9.03 14.30 2.53
C ASP A 14 10.47 13.81 2.64
N ARG A 15 10.64 12.49 2.61
CA ARG A 15 11.95 11.85 2.53
C ARG A 15 12.09 11.06 1.26
N CYS A 16 13.29 11.10 0.69
CA CYS A 16 13.63 10.28 -0.46
C CYS A 16 13.58 8.80 -0.08
N GLY A 17 12.72 8.03 -0.73
CA GLY A 17 12.60 6.59 -0.49
C GLY A 17 13.86 5.79 -0.81
N TRP A 18 14.80 6.36 -1.58
CA TRP A 18 16.07 5.70 -1.92
C TRP A 18 17.19 5.99 -0.91
N CYS A 19 17.42 7.26 -0.59
CA CYS A 19 18.57 7.69 0.21
C CYS A 19 18.22 8.30 1.57
N GLY A 20 16.93 8.41 1.92
CA GLY A 20 16.44 8.93 3.20
C GLY A 20 16.56 10.44 3.41
N LYS A 21 17.19 11.17 2.48
CA LYS A 21 17.35 12.63 2.54
C LYS A 21 15.98 13.32 2.58
N VAL A 22 15.90 14.38 3.40
CA VAL A 22 14.75 15.29 3.41
C VAL A 22 14.67 15.99 2.06
N ILE A 23 13.46 16.06 1.51
CA ILE A 23 13.15 16.71 0.25
C ILE A 23 12.51 18.06 0.55
N PRO A 24 13.07 19.17 0.05
CA PRO A 24 12.43 20.46 0.18
C PRO A 24 11.00 20.45 -0.39
N PRO A 25 10.02 21.11 0.26
CA PRO A 25 8.64 21.15 -0.23
C PRO A 25 8.56 21.55 -1.70
N GLY A 26 7.76 20.81 -2.48
CA GLY A 26 7.55 21.08 -3.91
C GLY A 26 8.70 20.71 -4.85
N THR A 27 9.80 20.11 -4.36
CA THR A 27 10.97 19.73 -5.18
C THR A 27 11.08 18.22 -5.42
N GLY A 28 10.18 17.43 -4.82
CA GLY A 28 10.16 15.98 -4.97
C GLY A 28 9.87 15.54 -6.39
N VAL A 29 10.51 14.44 -6.81
CA VAL A 29 10.15 13.74 -8.05
C VAL A 29 9.44 12.45 -7.68
N HIS A 30 8.25 12.27 -8.26
CA HIS A 30 7.32 11.23 -7.88
C HIS A 30 7.09 10.19 -8.98
N GLY A 31 6.63 9.01 -8.59
CA GLY A 31 6.19 7.97 -9.51
C GLY A 31 5.37 6.90 -8.82
N ILE A 32 4.92 5.92 -9.59
CA ILE A 32 4.18 4.76 -9.10
C ILE A 32 4.94 3.49 -9.49
N ALA A 33 4.91 2.48 -8.62
CA ALA A 33 5.38 1.13 -8.92
C ALA A 33 4.36 0.09 -8.44
N SER A 34 4.35 -1.08 -9.10
CA SER A 34 3.61 -2.25 -8.64
C SER A 34 4.26 -2.81 -7.39
N ASP A 35 3.48 -3.04 -6.35
CA ASP A 35 3.91 -3.65 -5.08
C ASP A 35 2.72 -4.31 -4.39
N SER A 36 2.70 -5.64 -4.36
CA SER A 36 1.61 -6.42 -3.77
C SER A 36 1.45 -6.24 -2.27
N SER A 37 2.45 -5.66 -1.58
CA SER A 37 2.33 -5.36 -0.14
C SER A 37 1.58 -4.06 0.16
N VAL A 38 1.11 -3.33 -0.86
CA VAL A 38 0.40 -2.05 -0.67
C VAL A 38 -1.10 -2.24 -0.74
N THR A 39 -1.78 -1.91 0.34
CA THR A 39 -3.22 -1.61 0.36
C THR A 39 -3.44 -0.14 0.67
N HIS A 40 -4.29 0.51 -0.11
CA HIS A 40 -4.59 1.93 0.02
C HIS A 40 -5.77 2.16 0.96
N ASP A 41 -5.66 3.09 1.89
CA ASP A 41 -6.68 3.27 2.94
C ASP A 41 -8.02 3.79 2.38
N GLY A 42 -8.01 4.63 1.35
CA GLY A 42 -9.22 5.29 0.88
C GLY A 42 -9.90 4.64 -0.32
N ASP A 43 -9.17 3.84 -1.10
CA ASP A 43 -9.59 3.48 -2.45
C ASP A 43 -8.90 2.20 -2.93
N ALA A 44 -9.68 1.13 -3.06
CA ALA A 44 -9.20 -0.18 -3.45
C ALA A 44 -8.68 -0.24 -4.90
N GLN A 45 -8.97 0.75 -5.75
CA GLN A 45 -8.40 0.82 -7.11
C GLN A 45 -6.89 1.12 -7.10
N HIS A 46 -6.38 1.66 -5.98
CA HIS A 46 -4.96 1.95 -5.79
C HIS A 46 -4.23 0.84 -5.02
N ASP A 47 -4.91 -0.24 -4.68
CA ASP A 47 -4.26 -1.43 -4.10
C ASP A 47 -3.24 -2.00 -5.07
N GLY A 48 -2.07 -2.39 -4.57
CA GLY A 48 -0.96 -2.86 -5.38
C GLY A 48 -0.11 -1.74 -6.00
N HIS A 49 -0.40 -0.47 -5.73
CA HIS A 49 0.32 0.67 -6.29
C HIS A 49 1.05 1.47 -5.21
N ARG A 50 2.38 1.35 -5.18
CA ARG A 50 3.21 2.15 -4.30
C ARG A 50 3.48 3.53 -4.90
N PHE A 51 3.12 4.57 -4.16
CA PHE A 51 3.61 5.92 -4.43
C PHE A 51 5.08 6.04 -4.01
N LEU A 52 5.91 6.51 -4.94
CA LEU A 52 7.34 6.70 -4.76
C LEU A 52 7.66 8.18 -4.73
N THR A 53 8.45 8.59 -3.73
CA THR A 53 8.96 9.95 -3.61
C THR A 53 10.48 9.92 -3.54
N SER A 54 11.15 10.79 -4.31
CA SER A 54 12.60 10.85 -4.39
C SER A 54 13.12 12.28 -4.50
N CYS A 55 14.36 12.50 -4.08
CA CYS A 55 15.02 13.82 -4.18
C CYS A 55 15.52 14.14 -5.60
N GLY A 56 15.25 13.29 -6.59
CA GLY A 56 15.71 13.48 -7.96
C GLY A 56 15.52 12.25 -8.84
N TYR A 57 15.54 12.46 -10.16
CA TYR A 57 15.18 11.43 -11.14
C TYR A 57 16.01 10.15 -11.05
N ALA A 58 17.33 10.25 -10.82
CA ALA A 58 18.21 9.08 -10.69
C ALA A 58 17.75 8.13 -9.56
N HIS A 59 17.31 8.69 -8.43
CA HIS A 59 16.79 7.90 -7.31
C HIS A 59 15.38 7.36 -7.59
N LEU A 60 14.54 8.10 -8.33
CA LEU A 60 13.26 7.54 -8.77
C LEU A 60 13.44 6.33 -9.68
N VAL A 61 14.40 6.39 -10.62
CA VAL A 61 14.75 5.26 -11.49
C VAL A 61 15.23 4.07 -10.66
N ALA A 62 16.11 4.30 -9.69
CA ALA A 62 16.59 3.25 -8.80
C ALA A 62 15.45 2.62 -7.97
N LEU A 63 14.52 3.41 -7.45
CA LEU A 63 13.32 2.90 -6.76
C LEU A 63 12.43 2.07 -7.66
N ARG A 64 12.12 2.57 -8.86
CA ARG A 64 11.30 1.83 -9.83
C ARG A 64 11.95 0.49 -10.19
N GLU A 65 13.26 0.48 -10.40
CA GLU A 65 13.99 -0.74 -10.71
C GLU A 65 14.01 -1.73 -9.52
N HIS A 66 14.11 -1.22 -8.30
CA HIS A 66 13.99 -2.04 -7.09
C HIS A 66 12.63 -2.74 -7.01
N TYR A 67 11.52 -2.00 -7.16
CA TYR A 67 10.18 -2.58 -7.10
C TYR A 67 9.87 -3.48 -8.29
N ARG A 68 10.39 -3.17 -9.49
CA ARG A 68 10.26 -4.04 -10.67
C ARG A 68 10.85 -5.44 -10.46
N ARG A 69 11.88 -5.57 -9.61
CA ARG A 69 12.52 -6.85 -9.29
C ARG A 69 11.81 -7.63 -8.19
N ARG A 70 10.94 -6.98 -7.40
CA ARG A 70 10.13 -7.68 -6.42
C ARG A 70 9.01 -8.42 -7.15
N PRO A 71 8.82 -9.73 -6.90
CA PRO A 71 7.65 -10.43 -7.41
C PRO A 71 6.39 -9.77 -6.90
N PHE A 72 5.43 -9.56 -7.80
CA PHE A 72 4.08 -9.19 -7.42
C PHE A 72 3.31 -10.49 -7.14
N LEU A 73 2.88 -10.66 -5.89
CA LEU A 73 2.15 -11.85 -5.46
C LEU A 73 0.71 -11.47 -5.19
N ASP A 74 -0.21 -12.00 -5.98
CA ASP A 74 -1.63 -11.71 -5.81
C ASP A 74 -2.11 -12.08 -4.40
N GLU A 75 -1.66 -13.22 -3.86
CA GLU A 75 -2.00 -13.65 -2.51
C GLU A 75 -1.50 -12.69 -1.41
N GLU A 76 -0.36 -12.03 -1.61
CA GLU A 76 0.13 -11.00 -0.67
C GLU A 76 -0.80 -9.78 -0.67
N LEU A 77 -1.25 -9.35 -1.86
CA LEU A 77 -2.19 -8.25 -1.98
C LEU A 77 -3.56 -8.61 -1.38
N TRP A 78 -4.05 -9.82 -1.65
CA TRP A 78 -5.31 -10.31 -1.10
C TRP A 78 -5.26 -10.38 0.42
N ALA A 79 -4.15 -10.82 1.00
CA ALA A 79 -3.95 -10.82 2.44
C ALA A 79 -4.06 -9.42 3.02
N GLY A 80 -3.42 -8.42 2.39
CA GLY A 80 -3.56 -7.02 2.79
C GLY A 80 -5.01 -6.53 2.71
N LYS A 81 -5.74 -6.88 1.64
CA LYS A 81 -7.16 -6.47 1.48
C LYS A 81 -8.05 -7.07 2.56
N ILE A 82 -7.84 -8.34 2.89
CA ILE A 82 -8.56 -9.04 3.97
C ILE A 82 -8.21 -8.44 5.33
N ALA A 83 -6.93 -8.16 5.61
CA ALA A 83 -6.51 -7.51 6.85
C ALA A 83 -7.19 -6.13 7.02
N ARG A 84 -7.17 -5.29 5.98
CA ARG A 84 -7.87 -3.99 5.97
C ARG A 84 -9.38 -4.14 6.21
N ALA A 85 -10.01 -5.20 5.70
CA ALA A 85 -11.43 -5.46 5.96
C ALA A 85 -11.68 -5.76 7.45
N PHE A 86 -10.86 -6.61 8.07
CA PHE A 86 -10.94 -6.89 9.51
C PHE A 86 -10.58 -5.69 10.40
N GLU A 87 -9.74 -4.77 9.94
CA GLU A 87 -9.49 -3.52 10.67
C GLU A 87 -10.72 -2.60 10.73
N ARG A 88 -11.67 -2.76 9.80
CA ARG A 88 -12.87 -1.90 9.69
C ARG A 88 -14.14 -2.57 10.20
N HIS A 89 -14.11 -3.88 10.39
CA HIS A 89 -15.27 -4.69 10.70
C HIS A 89 -14.89 -5.82 11.67
N ASP A 90 -15.65 -5.97 12.75
CA ASP A 90 -15.30 -6.90 13.84
C ASP A 90 -15.54 -8.38 13.48
N VAL A 91 -16.58 -8.68 12.70
CA VAL A 91 -16.95 -10.06 12.31
C VAL A 91 -17.39 -10.05 10.85
N LEU A 92 -16.72 -10.85 10.02
CA LEU A 92 -17.01 -10.97 8.59
C LEU A 92 -17.19 -12.44 8.23
N THR A 93 -18.27 -12.75 7.51
CA THR A 93 -18.44 -14.02 6.79
C THR A 93 -17.61 -14.03 5.50
N VAL A 94 -17.57 -15.17 4.81
CA VAL A 94 -16.90 -15.22 3.49
C VAL A 94 -17.65 -14.35 2.49
N GLU A 95 -18.98 -14.35 2.53
CA GLU A 95 -19.82 -13.52 1.67
C GLU A 95 -19.59 -12.02 1.94
N ASP A 96 -19.44 -11.63 3.20
CA ASP A 96 -19.08 -10.25 3.57
C ASP A 96 -17.69 -9.88 3.02
N LEU A 97 -16.72 -10.79 3.13
CA LEU A 97 -15.38 -10.58 2.57
C LEU A 97 -15.42 -10.39 1.06
N GLU A 98 -16.20 -11.19 0.32
CA GLU A 98 -16.39 -11.03 -1.11
C GLU A 98 -16.94 -9.63 -1.43
N GLY A 99 -17.94 -9.18 -0.67
CA GLY A 99 -18.56 -7.86 -0.83
C GLY A 99 -17.62 -6.68 -0.55
N VAL A 100 -16.86 -6.72 0.54
CA VAL A 100 -16.02 -5.57 0.95
C VAL A 100 -14.66 -5.53 0.25
N THR A 101 -14.10 -6.68 -0.13
CA THR A 101 -12.77 -6.75 -0.76
C THR A 101 -12.83 -6.83 -2.28
N GLY A 102 -13.98 -7.24 -2.84
CA GLY A 102 -14.14 -7.56 -4.26
C GLY A 102 -13.42 -8.85 -4.68
N LEU A 103 -12.89 -9.62 -3.74
CA LEU A 103 -12.27 -10.91 -4.01
C LEU A 103 -13.35 -11.98 -4.20
N SER A 104 -13.10 -12.95 -5.07
CA SER A 104 -13.93 -14.15 -5.14
C SER A 104 -13.62 -15.10 -3.98
N ARG A 105 -14.55 -15.99 -3.66
CA ARG A 105 -14.34 -17.10 -2.73
C ARG A 105 -13.07 -17.90 -3.00
N GLU A 106 -12.78 -18.18 -4.27
CA GLU A 106 -11.55 -18.91 -4.67
C GLU A 106 -10.29 -18.12 -4.31
N GLN A 107 -10.27 -16.81 -4.57
CA GLN A 107 -9.15 -15.94 -4.21
C GLN A 107 -8.97 -15.88 -2.70
N ILE A 108 -10.06 -15.80 -1.93
CA ILE A 108 -10.03 -15.84 -0.46
C ILE A 108 -9.45 -17.17 0.02
N GLN A 109 -9.89 -18.31 -0.53
CA GLN A 109 -9.37 -19.63 -0.17
C GLN A 109 -7.87 -19.76 -0.47
N ARG A 110 -7.43 -19.31 -1.66
CA ARG A 110 -6.00 -19.30 -2.04
C ARG A 110 -5.19 -18.40 -1.12
N CYS A 111 -5.72 -17.23 -0.74
CA CYS A 111 -5.09 -16.34 0.21
C CYS A 111 -4.89 -17.00 1.58
N VAL A 112 -5.91 -17.69 2.11
CA VAL A 112 -5.82 -18.41 3.40
C VAL A 112 -4.74 -19.49 3.33
N ALA A 113 -4.75 -20.32 2.28
CA ALA A 113 -3.72 -21.34 2.09
C ALA A 113 -2.31 -20.73 2.00
N TRP A 114 -2.15 -19.61 1.29
CA TRP A 114 -0.88 -18.88 1.23
C TRP A 114 -0.44 -18.35 2.60
N LEU A 115 -1.35 -17.75 3.38
CA LEU A 115 -1.06 -17.24 4.72
C LEU A 115 -0.59 -18.35 5.66
N GLU A 116 -1.22 -19.52 5.60
CA GLU A 116 -0.76 -20.69 6.35
C GLU A 116 0.68 -21.05 6.00
N THR A 117 1.05 -21.06 4.71
CA THR A 117 2.45 -21.32 4.30
C THR A 117 3.43 -20.25 4.82
N GLN A 118 3.03 -18.99 4.91
CA GLN A 118 3.90 -17.93 5.45
C GLN A 118 4.07 -18.07 6.97
N LEU A 119 3.01 -18.42 7.70
CA LEU A 119 3.09 -18.68 9.13
C LEU A 119 4.03 -19.85 9.46
N TYR A 120 4.07 -20.88 8.63
CA TYR A 120 5.04 -21.97 8.77
C TYR A 120 6.50 -21.51 8.55
N ARG A 121 6.75 -20.50 7.70
CA ARG A 121 8.11 -19.97 7.47
C ARG A 121 8.63 -19.14 8.65
N LEU A 122 7.75 -18.67 9.52
CA LEU A 122 8.09 -17.85 10.68
C LEU A 122 8.26 -18.66 11.97
N ARG A 123 8.04 -19.98 11.93
CA ARG A 123 8.28 -20.92 13.04
C ARG A 123 9.59 -21.67 12.85
#